data_AF-A0A7S2FQ72-F1
#
_entry.id   AF-A0A7S2FQ72-F1
#
_cell.length_a   1.000
_cell.length_b   1.000
_cell.length_c   1.000
_cell.angle_alpha   90.00
_cell.angle_beta   90.00
_cell.angle_gamma   90.00
#
_symmetry.space_group_name_H-M   'P 1'
#
loop_
_entity.id
_entity.type
_entity.pdbx_description
1 polymer ?
#
loop_
_entity_poly.entity_id
_entity_poly.type
_entity_poly.pdbx_seq_one_letter_code
_entity_poly.pdbx_strand_id
1 'polypeptide(L)'
;YNDCFALALNLFGSNWLWKEGNDNDDDFPVSGDIANSTCKYTDQLELKDAGADCVYPFGVDPAWHISENELLFFNSMKMKSSVIIGVMQMCVGICLRGMNAVYFGEWLDFYFEFLPMCVFAFGLFGYMIVVIFVKWSIDWQHRMYQGTCNEDNAHWPDCFDNPDDYELADLCPLDYGGTGDGCQPPNLITTLINIALAPGSVDEPLYAGQATVQTVILLAAFGSVPVLLLGKPYFISRQMKQKHESDSRVALTSGGEFGDEYHKGLEEEGGHGEGGDDHEEHDFSEIVIHQAIETIEFVLGMVSNTASYLRLWALSLAHSELATVFWEKAMLSTIEMGNPVAIFVGYSVFAGVTFAVLLCMDVLECFLHALRLHWVEFQNKFYKADGYKFQPFSLKPILKEAI
;
A
#
# COMPACT_ATOMS: atom_id res chain seq x y z
N TYR A 1 -5.58 12.69 -11.85
CA TYR A 1 -5.58 11.95 -13.12
C TYR A 1 -5.65 12.85 -14.35
N ASN A 2 -6.05 14.14 -14.22
CA ASN A 2 -6.20 15.05 -15.37
C ASN A 2 -7.10 14.45 -16.46
N ASP A 3 -8.27 13.99 -16.04
CA ASP A 3 -9.26 13.29 -16.87
C ASP A 3 -10.63 13.90 -16.56
N CYS A 4 -11.28 14.44 -17.58
CA CYS A 4 -12.62 15.03 -17.54
C CYS A 4 -13.42 14.45 -18.70
N PHE A 5 -14.34 13.52 -18.41
CA PHE A 5 -15.10 12.78 -19.43
C PHE A 5 -14.21 12.09 -20.47
N ALA A 6 -13.13 11.43 -20.03
CA ALA A 6 -12.12 10.77 -20.87
C ALA A 6 -11.28 11.72 -21.75
N LEU A 7 -11.25 13.01 -21.40
CA LEU A 7 -10.41 14.00 -22.06
C LEU A 7 -9.45 14.63 -21.07
N ALA A 8 -8.22 14.88 -21.52
CA ALA A 8 -7.26 15.65 -20.75
C ALA A 8 -7.59 17.15 -20.72
N LEU A 9 -7.33 17.80 -19.58
CA LEU A 9 -7.42 19.25 -19.46
C LEU A 9 -6.03 19.88 -19.57
N ASN A 10 -5.81 20.65 -20.62
CA ASN A 10 -4.59 21.44 -20.76
C ASN A 10 -4.72 22.77 -19.98
N LEU A 11 -4.45 22.71 -18.67
CA LEU A 11 -4.59 23.86 -17.77
C LEU A 11 -3.31 24.70 -17.62
N PHE A 12 -2.14 24.05 -17.64
CA PHE A 12 -0.85 24.68 -17.33
C PHE A 12 0.13 24.70 -18.51
N GLY A 13 -0.27 24.22 -19.69
CA GLY A 13 0.64 23.93 -20.80
C GLY A 13 1.32 22.58 -20.62
N SER A 14 1.46 21.82 -21.70
CA SER A 14 2.20 20.55 -21.68
C SER A 14 3.70 20.81 -21.86
N ASN A 15 4.52 20.06 -21.13
CA ASN A 15 5.98 20.08 -21.28
C ASN A 15 6.47 19.06 -22.34
N TRP A 16 5.56 18.53 -23.14
CA TRP A 16 5.85 17.63 -24.25
C TRP A 16 5.47 18.30 -25.57
N LEU A 17 6.44 18.39 -26.48
CA LEU A 17 6.21 18.86 -27.83
C LEU A 17 6.37 17.71 -28.80
N TRP A 18 5.40 17.54 -29.68
CA TRP A 18 5.51 16.67 -30.83
C TRP A 18 6.42 17.38 -31.85
N LYS A 19 7.43 16.68 -32.34
CA LYS A 19 8.36 17.27 -33.30
C LYS A 19 7.61 17.50 -34.62
N GLU A 20 7.54 18.74 -35.07
CA GLU A 20 6.93 19.11 -36.36
C GLU A 20 7.54 18.29 -37.49
N GLY A 21 6.70 17.56 -38.21
CA GLY A 21 7.06 16.97 -39.49
C GLY A 21 7.31 18.07 -40.52
N ASN A 22 8.46 18.00 -41.20
CA ASN A 22 8.94 18.89 -42.26
C ASN A 22 7.90 19.81 -42.95
N ASP A 23 8.05 21.12 -42.75
CA ASP A 23 7.85 22.24 -43.70
C ASP A 23 6.63 22.20 -44.66
N ASN A 24 5.51 21.61 -44.28
CA ASN A 24 4.26 21.75 -45.04
C ASN A 24 3.09 22.00 -44.10
N ASP A 25 2.88 23.28 -43.75
CA ASP A 25 1.65 24.07 -43.51
C ASP A 25 0.32 23.44 -43.01
N ASP A 26 0.27 22.18 -42.54
CA ASP A 26 -0.89 21.61 -41.85
C ASP A 26 -0.46 21.16 -40.44
N ASP A 27 -0.58 22.12 -39.52
CA ASP A 27 -0.03 22.28 -38.16
C ASP A 27 -0.52 21.26 -37.09
N PHE A 28 -0.62 19.97 -37.42
CA PHE A 28 -1.12 18.93 -36.50
C PHE A 28 -0.21 17.70 -36.42
N PRO A 29 0.02 17.13 -35.21
CA PRO A 29 0.80 15.91 -35.05
C PRO A 29 0.13 14.75 -35.80
N VAL A 30 0.93 13.97 -36.53
CA VAL A 30 0.47 12.82 -37.31
C VAL A 30 0.68 11.54 -36.49
N SER A 31 -0.18 10.54 -36.70
CA SER A 31 -0.06 9.23 -36.06
C SER A 31 1.32 8.62 -36.31
N GLY A 32 2.08 8.40 -35.23
CA GLY A 32 3.45 7.88 -35.26
C GLY A 32 4.55 8.89 -34.90
N ASP A 33 4.22 10.17 -34.73
CA ASP A 33 5.17 11.17 -34.24
C ASP A 33 5.59 10.86 -32.79
N ILE A 34 6.84 11.13 -32.43
CA ILE A 34 7.36 10.93 -31.07
C ILE A 34 7.37 12.28 -30.35
N ALA A 35 6.67 12.38 -29.22
CA ALA A 35 6.75 13.52 -28.35
C ALA A 35 8.14 13.59 -27.69
N ASN A 36 8.84 14.71 -27.86
CA ASN A 36 10.07 14.99 -27.14
C ASN A 36 9.76 15.88 -25.93
N SER A 37 10.43 15.62 -24.81
CA SER A 37 10.36 16.52 -23.66
C SER A 37 11.00 17.86 -24.03
N THR A 38 10.32 18.96 -23.70
CA THR A 38 10.84 20.31 -23.97
C THR A 38 12.00 20.71 -23.06
N CYS A 39 12.19 19.94 -22.00
CA CYS A 39 13.22 20.15 -21.01
C CYS A 39 14.17 18.95 -20.99
N LYS A 40 15.45 19.23 -20.76
CA LYS A 40 16.48 18.22 -20.52
C LYS A 40 16.84 18.25 -19.04
N TYR A 41 16.80 17.10 -18.37
CA TYR A 41 17.40 16.91 -17.05
C TYR A 41 18.92 16.94 -17.21
N THR A 42 19.53 18.13 -17.23
CA THR A 42 20.99 18.29 -17.30
C THR A 42 21.49 18.81 -15.95
N ASP A 43 22.49 18.14 -15.38
CA ASP A 43 23.10 18.48 -14.10
C ASP A 43 24.13 19.62 -14.23
N GLN A 44 23.80 20.66 -14.99
CA GLN A 44 24.67 21.82 -15.15
C GLN A 44 24.00 23.07 -14.63
N LEU A 45 24.66 23.61 -13.59
CA LEU A 45 24.44 24.86 -12.88
C LEU A 45 24.23 26.14 -13.75
N GLU A 46 24.13 26.04 -15.07
CA GLU A 46 23.98 27.17 -15.98
C GLU A 46 22.55 27.38 -16.51
N LEU A 47 21.59 26.50 -16.23
CA LEU A 47 20.19 26.69 -16.64
C LEU A 47 19.26 27.17 -15.52
N LYS A 48 19.79 27.90 -14.52
CA LYS A 48 18.97 28.46 -13.44
C LYS A 48 18.07 29.63 -13.89
N ASP A 49 18.27 30.14 -15.12
CA ASP A 49 17.53 31.27 -15.70
C ASP A 49 16.49 30.88 -16.77
N ALA A 50 16.34 29.59 -17.09
CA ALA A 50 15.16 29.09 -17.81
C ALA A 50 14.32 28.30 -16.81
N GLY A 51 13.29 28.93 -16.25
CA GLY A 51 12.32 28.31 -15.34
C GLY A 51 11.46 27.23 -16.01
N ALA A 52 12.10 26.20 -16.58
CA ALA A 52 11.47 25.06 -17.21
C ALA A 52 11.42 23.91 -16.19
N ASP A 53 10.49 24.00 -15.24
CA ASP A 53 10.12 22.85 -14.41
C ASP A 53 9.58 21.76 -15.35
N CYS A 54 10.38 20.70 -15.56
CA CYS A 54 10.03 19.53 -16.37
C CYS A 54 8.78 18.77 -15.91
N VAL A 55 8.30 19.09 -14.70
CA VAL A 55 7.23 18.38 -14.02
C VAL A 55 5.95 19.20 -14.18
N TYR A 56 4.88 18.54 -14.64
CA TYR A 56 3.58 19.17 -14.71
C TYR A 56 3.12 19.63 -13.32
N PRO A 57 2.76 20.92 -13.11
CA PRO A 57 2.57 21.47 -11.77
C PRO A 57 1.49 20.77 -10.92
N PHE A 58 0.46 20.23 -11.55
CA PHE A 58 -0.64 19.58 -10.83
C PHE A 58 -1.23 18.40 -11.60
N GLY A 59 -1.01 17.19 -11.10
CA GLY A 59 -1.57 15.96 -11.66
C GLY A 59 -0.67 15.34 -12.71
N VAL A 60 -1.27 14.88 -13.81
CA VAL A 60 -0.56 14.20 -14.91
C VAL A 60 -0.58 15.12 -16.12
N ASP A 61 0.51 15.17 -16.87
CA ASP A 61 0.61 15.96 -18.08
C ASP A 61 -0.45 15.53 -19.10
N PRO A 62 -1.19 16.47 -19.74
CA PRO A 62 -2.18 16.16 -20.76
C PRO A 62 -1.67 15.32 -21.94
N ALA A 63 -0.39 15.43 -22.29
CA ALA A 63 0.18 14.73 -23.45
C ALA A 63 0.08 13.20 -23.35
N TRP A 64 0.04 12.65 -22.14
CA TRP A 64 -0.09 11.20 -21.93
C TRP A 64 -1.43 10.63 -22.41
N HIS A 65 -2.51 11.42 -22.42
CA HIS A 65 -3.83 10.99 -22.92
C HIS A 65 -3.92 10.91 -24.46
N ILE A 66 -2.91 11.43 -25.16
CA ILE A 66 -2.84 11.40 -26.64
C ILE A 66 -1.88 10.29 -27.10
N SER A 67 -1.08 9.74 -26.17
CA SER A 67 0.00 8.81 -26.48
C SER A 67 -0.49 7.37 -26.58
N GLU A 68 0.06 6.59 -27.52
CA GLU A 68 -0.27 5.16 -27.66
C GLU A 68 0.14 4.32 -26.44
N ASN A 69 1.13 4.80 -25.67
CA ASN A 69 1.64 4.15 -24.46
C ASN A 69 0.99 4.65 -23.17
N GLU A 70 -0.16 5.34 -23.26
CA GLU A 70 -0.96 5.80 -22.12
C GLU A 70 -1.20 4.69 -21.09
N LEU A 71 -1.72 3.55 -21.56
CA LEU A 71 -2.09 2.41 -20.73
C LEU A 71 -0.90 1.89 -19.92
N LEU A 72 0.29 1.83 -20.52
CA LEU A 72 1.50 1.35 -19.86
C LEU A 72 1.89 2.29 -18.71
N PHE A 73 1.82 3.60 -18.94
CA PHE A 73 2.12 4.63 -17.94
C PHE A 73 1.10 4.62 -16.80
N PHE A 74 -0.19 4.75 -17.11
CA PHE A 74 -1.25 4.81 -16.08
C PHE A 74 -1.40 3.51 -15.31
N ASN A 75 -1.17 2.35 -15.93
CA ASN A 75 -1.18 1.07 -15.24
C ASN A 75 -0.11 1.02 -14.14
N SER A 76 1.15 1.32 -14.50
CA SER A 76 2.27 1.39 -13.55
C SER A 76 2.04 2.41 -12.44
N MET A 77 1.56 3.61 -12.78
CA MET A 77 1.28 4.68 -11.81
C MET A 77 0.15 4.30 -10.85
N LYS A 78 -1.03 3.91 -11.36
CA LYS A 78 -2.21 3.60 -10.54
C LYS A 78 -1.94 2.39 -9.63
N MET A 79 -1.24 1.37 -10.12
CA MET A 79 -0.86 0.21 -9.30
C MET A 79 0.02 0.61 -8.11
N LYS A 80 1.09 1.38 -8.34
CA LYS A 80 2.00 1.83 -7.28
C LYS A 80 1.32 2.76 -6.27
N SER A 81 0.51 3.71 -6.76
CA SER A 81 -0.26 4.62 -5.90
C SER A 81 -1.24 3.87 -5.01
N SER A 82 -1.90 2.83 -5.53
CA SER A 82 -2.80 1.99 -4.74
C SER A 82 -2.08 1.28 -3.59
N VAL A 83 -0.91 0.70 -3.86
CA VAL A 83 -0.09 0.04 -2.85
C VAL A 83 0.36 1.02 -1.76
N ILE A 84 0.79 2.23 -2.15
CA ILE A 84 1.19 3.28 -1.19
C ILE A 84 0.00 3.65 -0.28
N ILE A 85 -1.16 3.94 -0.84
CA ILE A 85 -2.37 4.30 -0.09
C ILE A 85 -2.77 3.15 0.85
N GLY A 86 -2.73 1.91 0.38
CA GLY A 86 -3.12 0.74 1.15
C GLY A 86 -2.21 0.53 2.37
N VAL A 87 -0.90 0.53 2.17
CA VAL A 87 0.05 0.37 3.27
C VAL A 87 -0.02 1.54 4.25
N MET A 88 -0.17 2.79 3.78
CA MET A 88 -0.39 3.94 4.65
C MET A 88 -1.66 3.81 5.50
N GLN A 89 -2.80 3.44 4.90
CA GLN A 89 -4.06 3.23 5.64
C GLN A 89 -3.92 2.12 6.67
N MET A 90 -3.24 1.02 6.33
CA MET A 90 -2.99 -0.07 7.26
C MET A 90 -2.05 0.31 8.40
N CYS A 91 -1.02 1.13 8.14
CA CYS A 91 -0.16 1.68 9.18
C CYS A 91 -0.96 2.52 10.17
N VAL A 92 -1.89 3.37 9.69
CA VAL A 92 -2.80 4.12 10.55
C VAL A 92 -3.63 3.18 11.44
N GLY A 93 -4.13 2.07 10.90
CA GLY A 93 -4.87 1.07 11.68
C GLY A 93 -4.04 0.45 12.82
N ILE A 94 -2.76 0.12 12.56
CA ILE A 94 -1.83 -0.39 13.59
C ILE A 94 -1.53 0.69 14.63
N CYS A 95 -1.33 1.94 14.20
CA CYS A 95 -1.14 3.07 15.12
C CYS A 95 -2.35 3.28 16.05
N LEU A 96 -3.58 3.16 15.54
CA LEU A 96 -4.79 3.25 16.36
C LEU A 96 -4.88 2.12 17.38
N ARG A 97 -4.45 0.89 17.03
CA ARG A 97 -4.33 -0.21 17.99
C ARG A 97 -3.37 0.15 19.13
N GLY A 98 -2.21 0.72 18.81
CA GLY A 98 -1.24 1.20 19.79
C GLY A 98 -1.80 2.32 20.68
N MET A 99 -2.53 3.26 20.10
CA MET A 99 -3.20 4.33 20.87
C MET A 99 -4.25 3.78 21.84
N ASN A 100 -5.00 2.75 21.44
CA ASN A 100 -5.97 2.08 22.32
C ASN A 100 -5.25 1.40 23.51
N ALA A 101 -4.15 0.69 23.27
CA ALA A 101 -3.38 0.05 24.35
C ALA A 101 -2.85 1.08 25.37
N VAL A 102 -2.39 2.25 24.89
CA VAL A 102 -1.96 3.36 25.76
C VAL A 102 -3.14 3.95 26.55
N TYR A 103 -4.30 4.12 25.93
CA TYR A 103 -5.49 4.67 26.57
C TYR A 103 -6.02 3.76 27.70
N PHE A 104 -6.05 2.44 27.48
CA PHE A 104 -6.49 1.47 28.49
C PHE A 104 -5.41 1.12 29.54
N GLY A 105 -4.17 1.60 29.36
CA GLY A 105 -3.07 1.37 30.30
C GLY A 105 -2.48 -0.04 30.24
N GLU A 106 -2.75 -0.78 29.17
CA GLU A 106 -2.30 -2.16 28.96
C GLU A 106 -0.88 -2.17 28.34
N TRP A 107 0.12 -1.85 29.16
CA TRP A 107 1.52 -1.74 28.73
C TRP A 107 2.09 -3.04 28.13
N LEU A 108 1.57 -4.20 28.54
CA LEU A 108 1.99 -5.49 28.00
C LEU A 108 1.65 -5.61 26.51
N ASP A 109 0.42 -5.23 26.12
CA ASP A 109 -0.05 -5.28 24.74
C ASP A 109 0.68 -4.23 23.88
N PHE A 110 1.01 -3.07 24.45
CA PHE A 110 1.81 -2.07 23.74
C PHE A 110 3.20 -2.60 23.34
N TYR A 111 3.93 -3.27 24.24
CA TYR A 111 5.28 -3.75 23.95
C TYR A 111 5.34 -5.08 23.20
N PHE A 112 4.44 -6.03 23.49
CA PHE A 112 4.51 -7.38 22.94
C PHE A 112 3.59 -7.62 21.74
N GLU A 113 2.65 -6.71 21.47
CA GLU A 113 1.71 -6.82 20.35
C GLU A 113 1.93 -5.69 19.35
N PHE A 114 1.82 -4.42 19.77
CA PHE A 114 1.96 -3.27 18.87
C PHE A 114 3.38 -3.13 18.30
N LEU A 115 4.43 -3.19 19.13
CA LEU A 115 5.81 -2.98 18.66
C LEU A 115 6.24 -4.03 17.62
N PRO A 116 6.07 -5.35 17.82
CA PRO A 116 6.43 -6.36 16.81
C PRO A 116 5.57 -6.21 15.54
N MET A 117 4.27 -5.91 15.69
CA MET A 117 3.35 -5.65 14.57
C MET A 117 3.82 -4.47 13.70
N CYS A 118 4.29 -3.39 14.34
CA CYS A 118 4.90 -2.26 13.64
C CYS A 118 6.21 -2.61 12.95
N VAL A 119 7.13 -3.31 13.63
CA VAL A 119 8.42 -3.70 13.05
C VAL A 119 8.21 -4.60 11.83
N PHE A 120 7.29 -5.57 11.90
CA PHE A 120 6.92 -6.41 10.77
C PHE A 120 6.35 -5.59 9.60
N ALA A 121 5.39 -4.70 9.88
CA ALA A 121 4.71 -3.91 8.86
C ALA A 121 5.65 -2.92 8.15
N PHE A 122 6.46 -2.17 8.91
CA PHE A 122 7.44 -1.24 8.34
C PHE A 122 8.61 -1.97 7.68
N GLY A 123 8.98 -3.14 8.17
CA GLY A 123 10.06 -3.94 7.60
C GLY A 123 9.76 -4.43 6.19
N LEU A 124 8.61 -5.07 5.96
CA LEU A 124 8.27 -5.57 4.62
C LEU A 124 7.62 -4.51 3.73
N PHE A 125 6.50 -3.94 4.20
CA PHE A 125 5.67 -3.07 3.37
C PHE A 125 6.11 -1.61 3.42
N GLY A 126 6.64 -1.14 4.55
CA GLY A 126 7.24 0.18 4.65
C GLY A 126 8.47 0.32 3.74
N TYR A 127 9.35 -0.70 3.74
CA TYR A 127 10.49 -0.73 2.82
C TYR A 127 10.06 -0.70 1.35
N MET A 128 9.01 -1.43 0.97
CA MET A 128 8.46 -1.38 -0.39
C MET A 128 8.03 0.04 -0.80
N ILE A 129 7.41 0.82 0.09
CA ILE A 129 7.09 2.23 -0.19
C ILE A 129 8.37 3.03 -0.44
N VAL A 130 9.40 2.85 0.40
CA VAL A 130 10.68 3.55 0.24
C VAL A 130 11.31 3.25 -1.11
N VAL A 131 11.33 1.98 -1.53
CA VAL A 131 11.85 1.56 -2.85
C VAL A 131 11.08 2.21 -4.00
N ILE A 132 9.74 2.35 -3.89
CA ILE A 132 8.94 3.06 -4.90
C ILE A 132 9.35 4.52 -5.02
N PHE A 133 9.45 5.23 -3.89
CA PHE A 133 9.86 6.65 -3.90
C PHE A 133 11.30 6.85 -4.37
N VAL A 134 12.22 5.98 -3.98
CA VAL A 134 13.60 6.01 -4.48
C VAL A 134 13.62 5.82 -5.98
N LYS A 135 12.86 4.85 -6.53
CA LYS A 135 12.76 4.68 -7.98
C LYS A 135 12.19 5.92 -8.68
N TRP A 136 11.20 6.59 -8.10
CA TRP A 136 10.63 7.83 -8.65
C TRP A 136 11.54 9.05 -8.52
N SER A 137 12.50 9.03 -7.60
CA SER A 137 13.44 10.15 -7.36
C SER A 137 14.70 10.09 -8.23
N ILE A 138 14.90 8.98 -8.95
CA ILE A 138 16.06 8.76 -9.81
C ILE A 138 15.65 8.97 -11.27
N ASP A 139 16.38 9.81 -11.99
CA ASP A 139 16.25 9.91 -13.44
C ASP A 139 16.91 8.71 -14.12
N TRP A 140 16.08 7.80 -14.62
CA TRP A 140 16.52 6.62 -15.35
C TRP A 140 16.85 6.92 -16.82
N GLN A 141 16.29 7.98 -17.42
CA GLN A 141 16.55 8.29 -18.82
C GLN A 141 17.98 8.78 -19.00
N HIS A 142 18.42 9.72 -18.15
CA HIS A 142 19.79 10.20 -18.16
C HIS A 142 20.80 9.07 -17.88
N ARG A 143 20.49 8.17 -16.94
CA ARG A 143 21.36 7.03 -16.60
C ARG A 143 21.43 5.96 -17.68
N MET A 144 20.30 5.61 -18.30
CA MET A 144 20.27 4.70 -19.46
C MET A 144 21.06 5.28 -20.64
N TYR A 145 20.94 6.59 -20.83
CA TYR A 145 21.67 7.29 -21.87
C TYR A 145 23.19 7.24 -21.65
N GLN A 146 23.64 7.56 -20.43
CA GLN A 146 25.06 7.44 -20.06
C GLN A 146 25.57 6.00 -20.27
N GLY A 147 24.83 4.99 -19.82
CA GLY A 147 25.24 3.58 -19.93
C GLY A 147 25.30 3.00 -21.35
N THR A 148 24.77 3.71 -22.35
CA THR A 148 24.81 3.29 -23.78
C THR A 148 25.74 4.16 -24.64
N CYS A 149 26.47 5.11 -24.02
CA CYS A 149 27.51 5.89 -24.71
C CYS A 149 28.67 4.97 -25.14
N ASN A 150 28.99 4.96 -26.44
CA ASN A 150 30.12 4.26 -27.05
C ASN A 150 30.87 5.24 -27.99
N GLU A 151 32.09 4.93 -28.44
CA GLU A 151 32.91 5.80 -29.31
C GLU A 151 32.12 6.35 -30.53
N ASP A 152 31.24 5.53 -31.13
CA ASP A 152 30.41 5.91 -32.29
C ASP A 152 29.33 6.97 -31.97
N ASN A 153 28.94 7.11 -30.69
CA ASN A 153 27.90 8.02 -30.20
C ASN A 153 28.46 9.17 -29.33
N ALA A 154 29.79 9.32 -29.23
CA ALA A 154 30.45 10.34 -28.40
C ALA A 154 30.18 11.79 -28.83
N HIS A 155 29.58 12.03 -30.00
CA HIS A 155 29.27 13.38 -30.49
C HIS A 155 27.99 13.99 -29.91
N TRP A 156 27.23 13.25 -29.09
CA TRP A 156 26.01 13.78 -28.51
C TRP A 156 26.31 14.62 -27.25
N PRO A 157 25.64 15.77 -27.05
CA PRO A 157 25.99 16.78 -26.06
C PRO A 157 25.88 16.35 -24.59
N ASP A 158 25.40 15.14 -24.30
CA ASP A 158 25.13 14.62 -22.96
C ASP A 158 25.99 13.36 -22.62
N CYS A 159 26.90 12.93 -23.52
CA CYS A 159 27.94 11.91 -23.22
C CYS A 159 29.24 12.59 -22.76
N PHE A 160 30.04 11.93 -21.91
CA PHE A 160 31.34 12.45 -21.48
C PHE A 160 32.34 12.53 -22.64
N ASP A 161 33.20 13.55 -22.63
CA ASP A 161 34.21 13.84 -23.67
C ASP A 161 35.28 12.74 -23.87
N ASN A 162 35.26 11.63 -23.12
CA ASN A 162 36.19 10.50 -23.27
C ASN A 162 35.56 9.19 -22.74
N PRO A 163 35.05 8.31 -23.61
CA PRO A 163 34.50 7.00 -23.20
C PRO A 163 35.57 5.98 -22.77
N ASP A 164 36.86 6.21 -23.07
CA ASP A 164 37.96 5.28 -22.78
C ASP A 164 38.56 5.41 -21.36
N ASP A 165 38.23 6.47 -20.62
CA ASP A 165 38.79 6.73 -19.28
C ASP A 165 37.93 6.15 -18.14
N TYR A 166 36.74 5.63 -18.43
CA TYR A 166 35.75 5.19 -17.44
C TYR A 166 35.20 3.81 -17.80
N GLU A 167 35.34 2.80 -16.94
CA GLU A 167 34.66 1.52 -17.14
C GLU A 167 33.13 1.71 -16.96
N LEU A 168 32.29 0.84 -17.56
CA LEU A 168 30.83 0.85 -17.34
C LEU A 168 30.45 0.85 -15.85
N ALA A 169 31.34 0.31 -15.00
CA ALA A 169 31.26 0.32 -13.55
C ALA A 169 31.45 1.71 -12.89
N ASP A 170 32.15 2.66 -13.52
CA ASP A 170 32.30 4.04 -13.05
C ASP A 170 31.09 4.91 -13.41
N LEU A 171 30.43 4.60 -14.54
CA LEU A 171 29.22 5.28 -15.01
C LEU A 171 27.95 4.74 -14.34
N CYS A 172 27.95 3.46 -13.99
CA CYS A 172 26.92 2.78 -13.20
C CYS A 172 27.58 2.22 -11.91
N PRO A 173 27.77 3.02 -10.84
CA PRO A 173 28.61 2.69 -9.67
C PRO A 173 28.28 1.42 -8.88
N LEU A 174 27.23 0.68 -9.24
CA LEU A 174 26.73 -0.51 -8.54
C LEU A 174 26.23 -1.63 -9.48
N ASP A 175 26.72 -1.72 -10.74
CA ASP A 175 26.30 -2.78 -11.69
C ASP A 175 24.78 -2.80 -11.93
N TYR A 176 24.20 -1.61 -12.13
CA TYR A 176 22.77 -1.34 -12.27
C TYR A 176 22.20 -1.80 -13.64
N GLY A 177 22.42 -3.05 -14.05
CA GLY A 177 21.94 -3.54 -15.35
C GLY A 177 22.64 -4.78 -15.87
N GLY A 178 23.56 -5.36 -15.09
CA GLY A 178 24.39 -6.45 -15.56
C GLY A 178 25.31 -6.04 -16.70
N THR A 179 25.97 -7.04 -17.27
CA THR A 179 27.18 -6.91 -18.08
C THR A 179 26.97 -6.51 -19.56
N GLY A 180 25.82 -5.92 -19.93
CA GLY A 180 25.42 -5.81 -21.36
C GLY A 180 24.85 -4.50 -21.88
N ASP A 181 23.80 -3.94 -21.26
CA ASP A 181 22.89 -3.02 -21.98
C ASP A 181 22.60 -1.68 -21.26
N GLY A 182 23.54 -1.20 -20.44
CA GLY A 182 23.41 0.08 -19.73
C GLY A 182 22.56 0.01 -18.45
N CYS A 183 22.39 1.16 -17.79
CA CYS A 183 21.73 1.28 -16.48
C CYS A 183 20.19 1.05 -16.57
N GLN A 184 19.71 -0.20 -16.63
CA GLN A 184 18.28 -0.51 -16.75
C GLN A 184 17.49 -0.27 -15.44
N PRO A 185 16.27 0.29 -15.50
CA PRO A 185 15.45 0.52 -14.31
C PRO A 185 14.93 -0.81 -13.73
N PRO A 186 15.24 -1.13 -12.46
CA PRO A 186 14.96 -2.45 -11.92
C PRO A 186 13.47 -2.73 -11.76
N ASN A 187 13.09 -4.00 -11.94
CA ASN A 187 11.70 -4.42 -11.79
C ASN A 187 11.32 -4.56 -10.31
N LEU A 188 10.46 -3.66 -9.79
CA LEU A 188 10.09 -3.70 -8.37
C LEU A 188 9.45 -5.03 -7.93
N ILE A 189 8.67 -5.66 -8.80
CA ILE A 189 7.99 -6.92 -8.47
C ILE A 189 9.03 -8.05 -8.29
N THR A 190 10.04 -8.14 -9.16
CA THR A 190 11.10 -9.14 -9.01
C THR A 190 11.97 -8.85 -7.80
N THR A 191 12.30 -7.58 -7.54
CA THR A 191 13.00 -7.23 -6.30
C THR A 191 12.21 -7.64 -5.06
N LEU A 192 10.89 -7.42 -5.02
CA LEU A 192 10.01 -7.78 -3.90
C LEU A 192 9.94 -9.30 -3.69
N ILE A 193 9.80 -10.07 -4.77
CA ILE A 193 9.80 -11.54 -4.75
C ILE A 193 11.14 -12.06 -4.23
N ASN A 194 12.25 -11.50 -4.73
CA ASN A 194 13.59 -11.91 -4.35
C ASN A 194 13.94 -11.56 -2.91
N ILE A 195 13.30 -10.55 -2.29
CA ILE A 195 13.43 -10.30 -0.84
C ILE A 195 12.99 -11.52 -0.02
N ALA A 196 11.90 -12.18 -0.42
CA ALA A 196 11.35 -13.30 0.33
C ALA A 196 11.93 -14.66 -0.08
N LEU A 197 12.23 -14.87 -1.37
CA LEU A 197 12.67 -16.16 -1.90
C LEU A 197 14.20 -16.34 -1.93
N ALA A 198 14.98 -15.27 -2.04
CA ALA A 198 16.44 -15.32 -2.17
C ALA A 198 17.13 -14.19 -1.36
N PRO A 199 17.19 -14.31 -0.03
CA PRO A 199 17.75 -13.26 0.81
C PRO A 199 19.27 -13.11 0.56
N GLY A 200 19.69 -11.89 0.19
CA GLY A 200 21.10 -11.51 0.08
C GLY A 200 21.66 -11.40 -1.34
N SER A 201 20.95 -11.90 -2.36
CA SER A 201 21.27 -11.64 -3.77
C SER A 201 20.31 -10.58 -4.33
N VAL A 202 20.84 -9.44 -4.74
CA VAL A 202 20.09 -8.41 -5.46
C VAL A 202 20.74 -8.26 -6.82
N ASP A 203 20.11 -8.83 -7.85
CA ASP A 203 20.63 -8.85 -9.23
C ASP A 203 20.80 -7.42 -9.78
N GLU A 204 19.95 -6.49 -9.33
CA GLU A 204 19.97 -5.08 -9.68
C GLU A 204 19.79 -4.26 -8.39
N PRO A 205 20.86 -3.83 -7.70
CA PRO A 205 20.71 -2.95 -6.54
C PRO A 205 20.00 -1.66 -6.97
N LEU A 206 19.40 -0.92 -6.04
CA LEU A 206 18.77 0.39 -6.24
C LEU A 206 19.61 1.49 -5.58
N TYR A 207 20.29 1.16 -4.49
CA TYR A 207 21.21 2.03 -3.75
C TYR A 207 22.37 1.22 -3.13
N ALA A 208 23.45 1.90 -2.75
CA ALA A 208 24.64 1.27 -2.18
C ALA A 208 24.31 0.51 -0.89
N GLY A 209 24.74 -0.75 -0.80
CA GLY A 209 24.51 -1.59 0.39
C GLY A 209 23.08 -2.13 0.55
N GLN A 210 22.25 -2.09 -0.52
CA GLN A 210 20.88 -2.60 -0.48
C GLN A 210 20.78 -4.04 0.03
N ALA A 211 21.67 -4.94 -0.40
CA ALA A 211 21.65 -6.33 0.05
C ALA A 211 21.76 -6.44 1.58
N THR A 212 22.68 -5.68 2.20
CA THR A 212 22.85 -5.66 3.65
C THR A 212 21.62 -5.10 4.36
N VAL A 213 21.10 -3.97 3.90
CA VAL A 213 19.91 -3.34 4.50
C VAL A 213 18.69 -4.26 4.40
N GLN A 214 18.48 -4.86 3.23
CA GLN A 214 17.39 -5.78 2.97
C GLN A 214 17.46 -7.03 3.85
N THR A 215 18.64 -7.64 4.02
CA THR A 215 18.81 -8.79 4.93
C THR A 215 18.56 -8.40 6.39
N VAL A 216 19.05 -7.24 6.86
CA VAL A 216 18.81 -6.78 8.24
C VAL A 216 17.33 -6.54 8.50
N ILE A 217 16.64 -5.87 7.58
CA ILE A 217 15.20 -5.60 7.68
C ILE A 217 14.39 -6.91 7.67
N LEU A 218 14.76 -7.86 6.81
CA LEU A 218 14.12 -9.17 6.74
C LEU A 218 14.30 -9.95 8.04
N LEU A 219 15.51 -9.99 8.59
CA LEU A 219 15.78 -10.64 9.87
C LEU A 219 15.00 -10.00 11.03
N ALA A 220 14.87 -8.67 11.04
CA ALA A 220 14.04 -7.97 12.02
C ALA A 220 12.55 -8.33 11.88
N ALA A 221 12.04 -8.41 10.64
CA ALA A 221 10.66 -8.80 10.38
C ALA A 221 10.40 -10.26 10.80
N PHE A 222 11.25 -11.22 10.43
CA PHE A 222 11.11 -12.60 10.88
C PHE A 222 11.30 -12.77 12.39
N GLY A 223 12.21 -12.02 13.01
CA GLY A 223 12.42 -12.03 14.45
C GLY A 223 11.21 -11.51 15.24
N SER A 224 10.40 -10.62 14.64
CA SER A 224 9.19 -10.09 15.29
C SER A 224 8.06 -11.12 15.41
N VAL A 225 8.03 -12.16 14.55
CA VAL A 225 6.96 -13.19 14.57
C VAL A 225 7.04 -14.08 15.84
N PRO A 226 8.21 -14.66 16.20
CA PRO A 226 8.34 -15.35 17.49
C PRO A 226 8.10 -14.47 18.70
N VAL A 227 8.48 -13.19 18.63
CA VAL A 227 8.27 -12.23 19.74
C VAL A 227 6.77 -12.00 19.98
N LEU A 228 5.98 -11.87 18.90
CA LEU A 228 4.53 -11.70 19.00
C LEU A 228 3.83 -12.97 19.51
N LEU A 229 4.30 -14.15 19.09
CA LEU A 229 3.70 -15.43 19.48
C LEU A 229 4.02 -15.82 20.93
N LEU A 230 5.27 -15.64 21.38
CA LEU A 230 5.72 -16.10 22.69
C LEU A 230 5.71 -15.01 23.77
N GLY A 231 5.78 -13.72 23.38
CA GLY A 231 5.95 -12.62 24.33
C GLY A 231 4.81 -12.50 25.34
N LYS A 232 3.57 -12.43 24.85
CA LYS A 232 2.37 -12.28 25.67
C LYS A 232 2.07 -13.52 26.56
N PRO A 233 2.00 -14.76 26.04
CA PRO A 233 1.72 -15.92 26.88
C PRO A 233 2.82 -16.18 27.91
N TYR A 234 4.09 -15.93 27.57
CA TYR A 234 5.19 -16.09 28.52
C TYR A 234 5.09 -15.13 29.72
N PHE A 235 4.76 -13.86 29.47
CA PHE A 235 4.65 -12.88 30.54
C PHE A 235 3.39 -13.09 31.39
N ILE A 236 2.27 -13.46 30.78
CA ILE A 236 1.01 -13.76 31.47
C ILE A 236 1.15 -15.00 32.35
N SER A 237 1.76 -16.08 31.84
CA SER A 237 2.04 -17.30 32.63
C SER A 237 2.89 -17.00 33.87
N ARG A 238 3.87 -16.11 33.74
CA ARG A 238 4.71 -15.70 34.88
C ARG A 238 3.93 -14.88 35.91
N GLN A 239 3.01 -14.02 35.48
CA GLN A 239 2.15 -13.26 36.38
C GLN A 239 1.12 -14.15 37.09
N MET A 240 0.53 -15.13 36.38
CA MET A 240 -0.39 -16.12 36.96
C MET A 240 0.30 -16.94 38.06
N LYS A 241 1.53 -17.41 37.79
CA LYS A 241 2.34 -18.15 38.78
C LYS A 241 2.62 -17.34 40.05
N GLN A 242 2.97 -16.06 39.91
CA GLN A 242 3.23 -15.17 41.06
C GLN A 242 1.96 -14.80 41.83
N LYS A 243 0.84 -14.58 41.13
CA LYS A 243 -0.43 -14.24 41.74
C LYS A 243 -1.02 -15.44 42.49
N HIS A 244 -0.89 -16.64 41.93
CA HIS A 244 -1.31 -17.88 42.60
C HIS A 244 -0.44 -18.20 43.81
N GLU A 245 0.88 -18.01 43.73
CA GLU A 245 1.79 -18.16 44.87
C GLU A 245 1.46 -17.17 46.00
N SER A 246 1.00 -15.95 45.65
CA SER A 246 0.49 -14.97 46.61
C SER A 246 -0.87 -15.36 47.20
N ASP A 247 -1.85 -15.75 46.38
CA ASP A 247 -3.19 -16.14 46.84
C ASP A 247 -3.15 -17.40 47.72
N SER A 248 -2.32 -18.38 47.34
CA SER A 248 -2.10 -19.60 48.12
C SER A 248 -1.46 -19.28 49.47
N ARG A 249 -0.49 -18.34 49.52
CA ARG A 249 0.09 -17.85 50.79
C ARG A 249 -0.94 -17.11 51.65
N VAL A 250 -1.81 -16.28 51.07
CA VAL A 250 -2.86 -15.54 51.79
C VAL A 250 -3.92 -16.49 52.34
N ALA A 251 -4.35 -17.50 51.59
CA ALA A 251 -5.27 -18.54 52.04
C ALA A 251 -4.69 -19.36 53.22
N LEU A 252 -3.40 -19.70 53.17
CA LEU A 252 -2.69 -20.37 54.26
C LEU A 252 -2.57 -19.50 55.53
N THR A 253 -2.44 -18.17 55.40
CA THR A 253 -2.42 -17.25 56.55
C THR A 253 -3.81 -16.86 57.07
N SER A 254 -4.85 -16.88 56.24
CA SER A 254 -6.23 -16.57 56.64
C SER A 254 -6.96 -17.77 57.24
N GLY A 255 -6.40 -18.98 57.13
CA GLY A 255 -6.92 -20.18 57.79
C GLY A 255 -6.65 -20.26 59.29
N GLY A 256 -6.07 -19.21 59.89
CA GLY A 256 -5.80 -19.11 61.32
C GLY A 256 -6.54 -17.92 61.94
N GLU A 257 -7.76 -18.18 62.39
CA GLU A 257 -8.57 -17.45 63.38
C GLU A 257 -9.98 -17.04 62.89
N PHE A 258 -10.97 -17.63 63.57
CA PHE A 258 -12.41 -17.34 63.58
C PHE A 258 -13.32 -17.94 62.50
N GLY A 259 -14.07 -18.99 62.88
CA GLY A 259 -15.41 -19.24 62.34
C GLY A 259 -15.77 -20.67 61.94
N ASP A 260 -15.53 -21.68 62.80
CA ASP A 260 -16.28 -22.95 62.73
C ASP A 260 -17.73 -22.67 63.13
N GLU A 261 -18.66 -22.53 62.18
CA GLU A 261 -20.03 -23.08 62.21
C GLU A 261 -20.74 -22.66 60.91
N TYR A 262 -21.56 -23.55 60.33
CA TYR A 262 -22.41 -23.34 59.14
C TYR A 262 -21.78 -23.50 57.75
N HIS A 263 -21.51 -24.74 57.35
CA HIS A 263 -22.28 -25.40 56.28
C HIS A 263 -21.82 -26.85 56.14
N LYS A 264 -22.52 -27.74 56.84
CA LYS A 264 -22.41 -29.19 56.69
C LYS A 264 -23.64 -29.64 55.90
N GLY A 265 -23.47 -30.08 54.66
CA GLY A 265 -24.59 -30.52 53.84
C GLY A 265 -24.17 -31.14 52.52
N LEU A 266 -23.97 -32.46 52.57
CA LEU A 266 -24.11 -33.47 51.50
C LEU A 266 -22.88 -33.84 50.65
N GLU A 267 -22.57 -35.14 50.77
CA GLU A 267 -21.96 -36.07 49.80
C GLU A 267 -20.45 -36.39 49.91
N GLU A 268 -20.22 -37.40 50.75
CA GLU A 268 -19.41 -38.63 50.63
C GLU A 268 -18.21 -38.75 49.68
N GLU A 269 -17.10 -39.15 50.32
CA GLU A 269 -16.10 -40.16 49.94
C GLU A 269 -15.21 -39.98 48.69
N GLY A 270 -13.92 -39.80 48.99
CA GLY A 270 -12.84 -40.51 48.28
C GLY A 270 -11.98 -39.67 47.34
N GLY A 271 -10.86 -39.15 47.84
CA GLY A 271 -9.81 -38.60 46.99
C GLY A 271 -8.83 -37.66 47.71
N HIS A 272 -7.84 -38.23 48.40
CA HIS A 272 -6.56 -37.54 48.58
C HIS A 272 -5.79 -37.72 47.27
N GLY A 273 -5.52 -36.64 46.54
CA GLY A 273 -4.68 -36.69 45.34
C GLY A 273 -4.82 -35.44 44.48
N GLU A 274 -3.72 -34.72 44.33
CA GLU A 274 -3.35 -33.79 43.24
C GLU A 274 -4.38 -33.64 42.11
N GLY A 275 -4.92 -32.43 41.93
CA GLY A 275 -5.81 -32.12 40.81
C GLY A 275 -5.95 -30.62 40.55
N GLY A 276 -4.93 -29.84 40.84
CA GLY A 276 -4.88 -28.40 40.54
C GLY A 276 -4.27 -28.07 39.18
N ASP A 277 -3.47 -28.97 38.59
CA ASP A 277 -2.71 -28.70 37.36
C ASP A 277 -3.58 -28.72 36.09
N ASP A 278 -4.63 -29.56 36.02
CA ASP A 278 -5.39 -29.74 34.77
C ASP A 278 -6.21 -28.50 34.35
N HIS A 279 -6.68 -27.69 35.32
CA HIS A 279 -7.35 -26.42 35.01
C HIS A 279 -6.35 -25.32 34.61
N GLU A 280 -5.13 -25.34 35.15
CA GLU A 280 -4.07 -24.38 34.82
C GLU A 280 -3.48 -24.64 33.42
N GLU A 281 -3.28 -25.91 33.05
CA GLU A 281 -2.84 -26.28 31.69
C GLU A 281 -3.88 -25.89 30.64
N HIS A 282 -5.18 -26.01 30.95
CA HIS A 282 -6.24 -25.66 30.01
C HIS A 282 -6.35 -24.14 29.75
N ASP A 283 -6.26 -23.31 30.79
CA ASP A 283 -6.34 -21.84 30.66
C ASP A 283 -5.09 -21.26 29.98
N PHE A 284 -3.91 -21.80 30.28
CA PHE A 284 -2.67 -21.42 29.59
C PHE A 284 -2.67 -21.87 28.12
N SER A 285 -3.15 -23.08 27.83
CA SER A 285 -3.28 -23.59 26.47
C SER A 285 -4.24 -22.74 25.63
N GLU A 286 -5.36 -22.30 26.21
CA GLU A 286 -6.33 -21.40 25.53
C GLU A 286 -5.70 -20.06 25.15
N ILE A 287 -4.94 -19.45 26.06
CA ILE A 287 -4.22 -18.18 25.80
C ILE A 287 -3.18 -18.35 24.68
N VAL A 288 -2.43 -19.46 24.69
CA VAL A 288 -1.44 -19.76 23.65
C VAL A 288 -2.11 -19.97 22.28
N ILE A 289 -3.23 -20.71 22.24
CA ILE A 289 -3.99 -20.93 21.01
C ILE A 289 -4.54 -19.61 20.46
N HIS A 290 -5.15 -18.78 21.31
CA HIS A 290 -5.68 -17.49 20.88
C HIS A 290 -4.58 -16.58 20.33
N GLN A 291 -3.43 -16.50 21.02
CA GLN A 291 -2.29 -15.70 20.56
C GLN A 291 -1.70 -16.24 19.25
N ALA A 292 -1.64 -17.57 19.08
CA ALA A 292 -1.16 -18.18 17.85
C ALA A 292 -2.06 -17.85 16.66
N ILE A 293 -3.39 -17.92 16.84
CA ILE A 293 -4.36 -17.54 15.81
C ILE A 293 -4.18 -16.06 15.44
N GLU A 294 -4.09 -15.17 16.43
CA GLU A 294 -3.90 -13.74 16.18
C GLU A 294 -2.59 -13.44 15.43
N THR A 295 -1.51 -14.15 15.77
CA THR A 295 -0.23 -14.01 15.08
C THR A 295 -0.34 -14.43 13.61
N ILE A 296 -0.98 -15.57 13.34
CA ILE A 296 -1.14 -16.11 11.99
C ILE A 296 -2.07 -15.20 11.17
N GLU A 297 -3.20 -14.77 11.75
CA GLU A 297 -4.13 -13.86 11.11
C GLU A 297 -3.45 -12.53 10.79
N PHE A 298 -2.62 -12.00 11.68
CA PHE A 298 -1.87 -10.78 11.42
C PHE A 298 -0.88 -10.94 10.26
N VAL A 299 -0.01 -11.96 10.30
CA VAL A 299 1.05 -12.14 9.28
C VAL A 299 0.44 -12.39 7.89
N LEU A 300 -0.51 -13.33 7.80
CA LEU A 300 -1.19 -13.64 6.53
C LEU A 300 -2.12 -12.50 6.09
N GLY A 301 -2.79 -11.87 7.05
CA GLY A 301 -3.68 -10.74 6.82
C GLY A 301 -2.94 -9.52 6.29
N MET A 302 -1.73 -9.21 6.77
CA MET A 302 -0.94 -8.09 6.25
C MET A 302 -0.60 -8.23 4.76
N VAL A 303 -0.19 -9.43 4.34
CA VAL A 303 0.11 -9.72 2.93
C VAL A 303 -1.17 -9.68 2.08
N SER A 304 -2.21 -10.39 2.52
CA SER A 304 -3.48 -10.48 1.82
C SER A 304 -4.17 -9.12 1.69
N ASN A 305 -4.22 -8.35 2.77
CA ASN A 305 -4.84 -7.03 2.78
C ASN A 305 -4.07 -6.08 1.85
N THR A 306 -2.73 -6.11 1.83
CA THR A 306 -1.94 -5.27 0.91
C THR A 306 -2.24 -5.60 -0.55
N ALA A 307 -2.34 -6.88 -0.89
CA ALA A 307 -2.74 -7.30 -2.24
C ALA A 307 -4.19 -6.89 -2.57
N SER A 308 -5.11 -6.92 -1.60
CA SER A 308 -6.51 -6.51 -1.77
C SER A 308 -6.64 -5.04 -2.21
N TYR A 309 -5.70 -4.17 -1.83
CA TYR A 309 -5.69 -2.76 -2.26
C TYR A 309 -5.49 -2.60 -3.77
N LEU A 310 -4.87 -3.55 -4.48
CA LEU A 310 -4.75 -3.51 -5.95
C LEU A 310 -6.10 -3.33 -6.67
N ARG A 311 -7.22 -3.64 -5.98
CA ARG A 311 -8.57 -3.31 -6.43
C ARG A 311 -8.79 -1.83 -6.75
N LEU A 312 -8.23 -0.91 -5.95
CA LEU A 312 -8.33 0.54 -6.21
C LEU A 312 -7.76 0.90 -7.57
N TRP A 313 -6.65 0.27 -7.95
CA TRP A 313 -6.06 0.43 -9.28
C TRP A 313 -6.97 -0.18 -10.36
N ALA A 314 -7.36 -1.45 -10.21
CA ALA A 314 -8.16 -2.15 -11.21
C ALA A 314 -9.48 -1.42 -11.52
N LEU A 315 -10.18 -0.97 -10.47
CA LEU A 315 -11.43 -0.24 -10.61
C LEU A 315 -11.23 1.15 -11.21
N SER A 316 -10.17 1.87 -10.81
CA SER A 316 -9.83 3.16 -11.41
C SER A 316 -9.40 3.04 -12.87
N LEU A 317 -8.79 1.92 -13.29
CA LEU A 317 -8.46 1.66 -14.68
C LEU A 317 -9.74 1.36 -15.46
N ALA A 318 -10.55 0.40 -15.01
CA ALA A 318 -11.80 0.05 -15.67
C ALA A 318 -12.72 1.26 -15.89
N HIS A 319 -12.84 2.15 -14.89
CA HIS A 319 -13.64 3.37 -15.01
C HIS A 319 -13.11 4.33 -16.10
N SER A 320 -11.80 4.56 -16.17
CA SER A 320 -11.20 5.42 -17.23
C SER A 320 -11.38 4.81 -18.63
N GLU A 321 -11.20 3.49 -18.78
CA GLU A 321 -11.38 2.82 -20.08
C GLU A 321 -12.83 2.86 -20.55
N LEU A 322 -13.76 2.60 -19.63
CA LEU A 322 -15.20 2.60 -19.93
C LEU A 322 -15.66 4.01 -20.33
N ALA A 323 -15.17 5.06 -19.65
CA ALA A 323 -15.42 6.44 -20.03
C ALA A 323 -14.90 6.77 -21.44
N THR A 324 -13.69 6.30 -21.79
CA THR A 324 -13.08 6.50 -23.11
C THR A 324 -13.88 5.82 -24.21
N VAL A 325 -14.28 4.57 -24.02
CA VAL A 325 -15.11 3.84 -24.98
C VAL A 325 -16.47 4.53 -25.19
N PHE A 326 -17.09 5.06 -24.14
CA PHE A 326 -18.34 5.81 -24.27
C PHE A 326 -18.17 7.14 -24.99
N TRP A 327 -17.07 7.85 -24.74
CA TRP A 327 -16.76 9.07 -25.47
C TRP A 327 -16.58 8.80 -26.98
N GLU A 328 -15.75 7.81 -27.33
CA GLU A 328 -15.51 7.43 -28.72
C GLU A 328 -16.78 6.92 -29.43
N LYS A 329 -17.53 6.03 -28.79
CA LYS A 329 -18.67 5.38 -29.46
C LYS A 329 -19.95 6.21 -29.47
N ALA A 330 -20.18 7.08 -28.48
CA ALA A 330 -21.39 7.89 -28.42
C ALA A 330 -21.18 9.30 -29.00
N MET A 331 -20.15 10.02 -28.57
CA MET A 331 -19.92 11.41 -28.96
C MET A 331 -19.14 11.51 -30.27
N LEU A 332 -17.96 10.88 -30.36
CA LEU A 332 -17.08 11.04 -31.54
C LEU A 332 -17.76 10.56 -32.84
N SER A 333 -18.41 9.39 -32.79
CA SER A 333 -19.18 8.83 -33.92
C SER A 333 -20.28 9.78 -34.44
N THR A 334 -20.98 10.50 -33.56
CA THR A 334 -22.07 11.41 -33.98
C THR A 334 -21.55 12.76 -34.48
N ILE A 335 -20.36 13.17 -34.04
CA ILE A 335 -19.65 14.35 -34.55
C ILE A 335 -19.16 14.10 -35.99
N GLU A 336 -18.61 12.92 -36.28
CA GLU A 336 -18.14 12.54 -37.63
C GLU A 336 -19.26 12.54 -38.68
N MET A 337 -20.51 12.24 -38.27
CA MET A 337 -21.67 12.30 -39.16
C MET A 337 -22.02 13.73 -39.62
N GLY A 338 -21.50 14.77 -38.97
CA GLY A 338 -21.63 16.18 -39.39
C GLY A 338 -23.06 16.75 -39.36
N ASN A 339 -24.05 16.02 -38.84
CA ASN A 339 -25.44 16.45 -38.78
C ASN A 339 -25.79 17.03 -37.40
N PRO A 340 -26.21 18.31 -37.28
CA PRO A 340 -26.56 18.93 -36.00
C PRO A 340 -27.62 18.16 -35.19
N VAL A 341 -28.58 17.52 -35.87
CA VAL A 341 -29.61 16.71 -35.20
C VAL A 341 -29.02 15.42 -34.63
N ALA A 342 -28.08 14.79 -35.34
CA ALA A 342 -27.39 13.59 -34.88
C ALA A 342 -26.52 13.89 -33.66
N ILE A 343 -25.84 15.05 -33.64
CA ILE A 343 -25.03 15.50 -32.49
C ILE A 343 -25.90 15.72 -31.25
N PHE A 344 -27.08 16.34 -31.38
CA PHE A 344 -27.98 16.55 -30.23
C PHE A 344 -28.50 15.24 -29.65
N VAL A 345 -28.85 14.29 -30.51
CA VAL A 345 -29.28 12.94 -30.09
C VAL A 345 -28.10 12.17 -29.48
N GLY A 346 -26.91 12.26 -30.08
CA GLY A 346 -25.67 11.67 -29.57
C GLY A 346 -25.32 12.15 -28.17
N TYR A 347 -25.39 13.46 -27.94
CA TYR A 347 -25.22 14.04 -26.61
C TYR A 347 -26.25 13.54 -25.60
N SER A 348 -27.52 13.44 -26.00
CA SER A 348 -28.57 12.92 -25.11
C SER A 348 -28.31 11.47 -24.70
N VAL A 349 -27.84 10.64 -25.63
CA VAL A 349 -27.45 9.25 -25.36
C VAL A 349 -26.21 9.19 -24.47
N PHE A 350 -25.17 9.97 -24.78
CA PHE A 350 -23.94 10.05 -23.99
C PHE A 350 -24.22 10.49 -22.55
N ALA A 351 -25.03 11.53 -22.35
CA ALA A 351 -25.41 12.02 -21.04
C ALA A 351 -26.22 10.97 -20.25
N GLY A 352 -27.16 10.29 -20.92
CA GLY A 352 -27.96 9.24 -20.30
C GLY A 352 -27.12 8.03 -19.85
N VAL A 353 -26.20 7.57 -20.71
CA VAL A 353 -25.31 6.44 -20.41
C VAL A 353 -24.30 6.81 -19.32
N THR A 354 -23.69 7.99 -19.40
CA THR A 354 -22.77 8.49 -18.36
C THR A 354 -23.47 8.59 -17.01
N PHE A 355 -24.71 9.10 -16.97
CA PHE A 355 -25.46 9.18 -15.73
C PHE A 355 -25.83 7.78 -15.17
N ALA A 356 -26.36 6.89 -16.02
CA ALA A 356 -26.85 5.59 -15.56
C ALA A 356 -25.73 4.61 -15.20
N VAL A 357 -24.66 4.54 -16.01
CA VAL A 357 -23.58 3.57 -15.84
C VAL A 357 -22.47 4.17 -14.98
N LEU A 358 -21.82 5.25 -15.46
CA LEU A 358 -20.64 5.81 -14.79
C LEU A 358 -20.97 6.45 -13.43
N LEU A 359 -22.10 7.13 -13.28
CA LEU A 359 -22.44 7.82 -12.02
C LEU A 359 -23.28 6.99 -11.04
N CYS A 360 -24.18 6.11 -11.51
CA CYS A 360 -25.01 5.31 -10.62
C CYS A 360 -24.41 3.93 -10.33
N MET A 361 -24.05 3.18 -11.37
CA MET A 361 -23.56 1.80 -11.21
C MET A 361 -22.11 1.76 -10.72
N ASP A 362 -21.19 2.39 -11.45
CA ASP A 362 -19.75 2.33 -11.13
C ASP A 362 -19.42 3.00 -9.80
N VAL A 363 -20.10 4.11 -9.45
CA VAL A 363 -19.91 4.77 -8.15
C VAL A 363 -20.38 3.88 -7.00
N LEU A 364 -21.48 3.15 -7.18
CA LEU A 364 -21.95 2.19 -6.17
C LEU A 364 -20.94 1.05 -5.99
N GLU A 365 -20.37 0.54 -7.09
CA GLU A 365 -19.31 -0.47 -7.04
C GLU A 365 -18.05 0.05 -6.32
N CYS A 366 -17.58 1.26 -6.68
CA CYS A 366 -16.49 1.94 -5.99
C CYS A 366 -16.77 2.13 -4.50
N PHE A 367 -17.99 2.54 -4.15
CA PHE A 367 -18.41 2.74 -2.77
C PHE A 367 -18.39 1.44 -1.97
N LEU A 368 -18.95 0.34 -2.49
CA LEU A 368 -18.96 -0.94 -1.79
C LEU A 368 -17.56 -1.52 -1.64
N HIS A 369 -16.69 -1.33 -2.62
CA HIS A 369 -15.28 -1.72 -2.50
C HIS A 369 -14.52 -0.87 -1.48
N ALA A 370 -14.77 0.43 -1.42
CA ALA A 370 -14.23 1.30 -0.40
C ALA A 370 -14.75 0.93 1.01
N LEU A 371 -16.04 0.61 1.14
CA LEU A 371 -16.62 0.15 2.41
C LEU A 371 -15.98 -1.15 2.88
N ARG A 372 -15.81 -2.11 1.98
CA ARG A 372 -15.09 -3.36 2.29
C ARG A 372 -13.69 -3.08 2.81
N LEU A 373 -12.92 -2.25 2.10
CA LEU A 373 -11.57 -1.82 2.51
C LEU A 373 -11.55 -1.25 3.94
N HIS A 374 -12.60 -0.51 4.32
CA HIS A 374 -12.70 0.00 5.69
C HIS A 374 -13.09 -1.09 6.70
N TRP A 375 -14.00 -1.98 6.34
CA TRP A 375 -14.53 -2.99 7.27
C TRP A 375 -13.55 -4.13 7.52
N VAL A 376 -12.95 -4.67 6.47
CA VAL A 376 -12.08 -5.85 6.57
C VAL A 376 -10.62 -5.43 6.75
N GLU A 377 -10.12 -4.51 5.94
CA GLU A 377 -8.69 -4.18 5.94
C GLU A 377 -8.30 -3.14 7.00
N PHE A 378 -9.17 -2.18 7.34
CA PHE A 378 -8.89 -1.13 8.34
C PHE A 378 -9.38 -1.48 9.75
N GLN A 379 -10.66 -1.83 9.93
CA GLN A 379 -11.24 -2.07 11.26
C GLN A 379 -10.68 -3.32 11.95
N ASN A 380 -10.34 -4.38 11.20
CA ASN A 380 -9.82 -5.63 11.77
C ASN A 380 -8.49 -5.44 12.56
N LYS A 381 -7.84 -4.28 12.43
CA LYS A 381 -6.57 -4.00 13.12
C LYS A 381 -6.71 -3.44 14.53
N PHE A 382 -7.81 -2.73 14.84
CA PHE A 382 -7.94 -2.01 16.12
C PHE A 382 -9.31 -2.17 16.79
N TYR A 383 -10.33 -2.61 16.05
CA TYR A 383 -11.71 -2.66 16.53
C TYR A 383 -12.07 -4.07 16.99
N LYS A 384 -12.11 -4.30 18.31
CA LYS A 384 -12.46 -5.60 18.93
C LYS A 384 -13.98 -5.88 18.99
N ALA A 385 -14.82 -4.95 18.54
CA ALA A 385 -16.28 -5.09 18.39
C ALA A 385 -17.11 -5.56 19.62
N ASP A 386 -16.54 -5.58 20.83
CA ASP A 386 -17.18 -6.16 22.03
C ASP A 386 -18.10 -5.20 22.81
N GLY A 387 -18.88 -4.37 22.08
CA GLY A 387 -19.69 -3.30 22.67
C GLY A 387 -21.19 -3.47 22.43
N TYR A 388 -22.02 -3.06 23.40
CA TYR A 388 -23.46 -2.93 23.20
C TYR A 388 -23.82 -1.49 22.81
N LYS A 389 -24.77 -1.33 21.87
CA LYS A 389 -25.26 -0.01 21.48
C LYS A 389 -25.98 0.63 22.67
N PHE A 390 -25.49 1.79 23.12
CA PHE A 390 -26.18 2.57 24.15
C PHE A 390 -27.56 3.00 23.66
N GLN A 391 -28.61 2.48 24.29
CA GLN A 391 -29.99 2.90 24.08
C GLN A 391 -30.49 3.59 25.34
N PRO A 392 -30.55 4.93 25.38
CA PRO A 392 -31.14 5.62 26.51
C PRO A 392 -32.63 5.32 26.59
N PHE A 393 -33.17 5.25 27.81
CA PHE A 393 -34.62 5.14 27.99
C PHE A 393 -35.29 6.38 27.36
N SER A 394 -36.01 6.17 26.27
CA SER A 394 -36.75 7.19 25.54
C SER A 394 -38.16 6.69 25.31
N LEU A 395 -39.16 7.51 25.62
CA LEU A 395 -40.58 7.19 25.39
C LEU A 395 -41.01 7.41 23.93
N LYS A 396 -40.17 8.04 23.11
CA LYS A 396 -40.44 8.32 21.68
C LYS A 396 -40.66 7.07 20.82
N PRO A 397 -39.93 5.95 20.98
CA PRO A 397 -40.18 4.71 20.24
C PRO A 397 -41.55 4.11 20.61
N ILE A 398 -41.88 4.10 21.90
CA ILE A 398 -43.13 3.55 22.43
C ILE A 398 -44.34 4.36 21.96
N LEU A 399 -44.22 5.70 21.95
CA LEU A 399 -45.29 6.57 21.43
C LEU A 399 -45.51 6.39 19.92
N LYS A 400 -44.45 6.07 19.16
CA LYS A 400 -44.52 5.82 17.72
C LYS A 400 -45.12 4.44 17.38
N GLU A 401 -45.07 3.47 18.29
CA GLU A 401 -45.79 2.20 18.15
C GLU A 401 -47.27 2.29 18.58
N ALA A 402 -47.61 3.24 19.45
CA ALA A 402 -48.97 3.42 19.97
C ALA A 402 -49.87 4.31 19.10
N ILE A 403 -49.29 5.13 18.21
CA ILE A 403 -49.96 5.94 17.18
C ILE A 403 -49.93 5.17 15.87
#